data_AF-A0A1X4G2J5-F1
#
_entry.id   AF-A0A1X4G2J5-F1
#
_cell.length_a   1.000
_cell.length_b   1.000
_cell.length_c   1.000
_cell.angle_alpha   90.00
_cell.angle_beta   90.00
_cell.angle_gamma   90.00
#
_symmetry.space_group_name_H-M   'P 1'
#
loop_
_entity.id
_entity.type
_entity.pdbx_description
1 polymer ?
#
loop_
_entity_poly.entity_id
_entity_poly.type
_entity_poly.pdbx_seq_one_letter_code
_entity_poly.pdbx_strand_id
1 'polypeptide(L)'
;LVDDVDEFGDRIQAVLEEICEMTRDMTHGEYREYNSRTAFRTKILTESLGVIGVMTRLLDFAGVDILRIGQMPRFKNDFADEKLSAIAKFVGINSAIASKYGMASVFRQLFEDREEVLRWSLDVDVNAAEPFGELIGSWCLFADYGDRQDVFAEKLRSNVSPRDIRDDAPEIGVRVPVQTSTSREQYRDLLEEALEAKNLLTTPEAVSVLHGLCRSPLAIANGVARALEPEAETRHIRSVELRRIIAALSPEQVLRDASSTPRKALVALAGAEEFLTQSALAERAGVSARSLRDHLPDLVDAGIVAKADAGYRLQLSFAETNRDDGELPERYQDIYPRWVSDPTVSNDVHAAAGALRTA
;
A
#
# COMPACT_ATOMS: atom_id res chain seq x y z
N LEU A 1 36.99 -2.37 15.15
CA LEU A 1 37.03 -1.58 13.91
C LEU A 1 37.29 -2.54 12.77
N VAL A 2 36.73 -2.26 11.60
CA VAL A 2 37.12 -2.99 10.40
C VAL A 2 38.19 -2.13 9.75
N ASP A 3 39.42 -2.65 9.72
CA ASP A 3 40.58 -1.90 9.24
C ASP A 3 40.81 -2.11 7.73
N ASP A 4 40.04 -3.03 7.11
CA ASP A 4 40.09 -3.38 5.69
C ASP A 4 38.68 -3.52 5.11
N VAL A 5 38.36 -2.73 4.08
CA VAL A 5 37.06 -2.73 3.40
C VAL A 5 36.83 -4.03 2.62
N ASP A 6 37.89 -4.63 2.09
CA ASP A 6 37.79 -5.89 1.34
C ASP A 6 37.47 -7.04 2.32
N GLU A 7 38.12 -7.07 3.48
CA GLU A 7 37.80 -8.04 4.56
C GLU A 7 36.34 -7.89 5.04
N PHE A 8 35.85 -6.66 5.14
CA PHE A 8 34.44 -6.42 5.48
C PHE A 8 33.50 -6.96 4.41
N GLY A 9 33.80 -6.68 3.14
CA GLY A 9 33.03 -7.14 1.99
C GLY A 9 32.96 -8.67 1.95
N ASP A 10 34.11 -9.32 2.05
CA ASP A 10 34.25 -10.77 2.08
C ASP A 10 33.45 -11.39 3.23
N ARG A 11 33.50 -10.78 4.42
CA ARG A 11 32.74 -11.24 5.57
C ARG A 11 31.23 -11.14 5.36
N ILE A 12 30.74 -10.02 4.80
CA ILE A 12 29.31 -9.86 4.50
C ILE A 12 28.87 -10.87 3.43
N GLN A 13 29.70 -11.07 2.39
CA GLN A 13 29.42 -12.04 1.35
C GLN A 13 29.37 -13.48 1.90
N ALA A 14 30.33 -13.87 2.74
CA ALA A 14 30.34 -15.19 3.37
C ALA A 14 29.07 -15.44 4.21
N VAL A 15 28.59 -14.43 4.95
CA VAL A 15 27.33 -14.55 5.70
C VAL A 15 26.13 -14.70 4.77
N LEU A 16 26.09 -13.96 3.66
CA LEU A 16 25.03 -14.08 2.65
C LEU A 16 25.01 -15.47 2.00
N GLU A 17 26.18 -16.01 1.66
CA GLU A 17 26.34 -17.36 1.10
C GLU A 17 25.83 -18.41 2.11
N GLU A 18 26.23 -18.32 3.37
CA GLU A 18 25.76 -19.20 4.44
C GLU A 18 24.23 -19.12 4.65
N ILE A 19 23.62 -17.92 4.58
CA ILE A 19 22.15 -17.77 4.60
C ILE A 19 21.51 -18.48 3.40
N CYS A 20 22.09 -18.35 2.20
CA CYS A 20 21.60 -19.02 0.99
C CYS A 20 21.68 -20.55 1.11
N GLU A 21 22.74 -21.07 1.71
CA GLU A 21 22.89 -22.50 1.96
C GLU A 21 21.89 -22.99 3.01
N MET A 22 21.80 -22.31 4.17
CA MET A 22 20.84 -22.69 5.20
C MET A 22 19.38 -22.66 4.69
N THR A 23 19.02 -21.69 3.84
CA THR A 23 17.69 -21.63 3.24
C THR A 23 17.46 -22.77 2.25
N ARG A 24 18.47 -23.16 1.46
CA ARG A 24 18.42 -24.34 0.58
C ARG A 24 18.22 -25.63 1.39
N ASP A 25 19.02 -25.84 2.43
CA ASP A 25 18.92 -27.01 3.31
C ASP A 25 17.52 -27.10 3.93
N MET A 26 16.98 -25.96 4.39
CA MET A 26 15.62 -25.89 4.92
C MET A 26 14.56 -26.31 3.89
N THR A 27 14.74 -25.98 2.60
CA THR A 27 13.80 -26.42 1.55
C THR A 27 13.84 -27.91 1.30
N HIS A 28 14.97 -28.57 1.56
CA HIS A 28 15.12 -30.03 1.51
C HIS A 28 14.76 -30.74 2.82
N GLY A 29 14.38 -29.99 3.86
CA GLY A 29 14.05 -30.54 5.18
C GLY A 29 15.28 -30.89 6.02
N GLU A 30 16.45 -30.36 5.65
CA GLU A 30 17.72 -30.51 6.36
C GLU A 30 17.89 -29.33 7.35
N TYR A 31 18.23 -29.64 8.60
CA TYR A 31 18.31 -28.65 9.68
C TYR A 31 19.68 -28.60 10.34
N ARG A 32 20.71 -29.19 9.71
CA ARG A 32 22.10 -29.28 10.22
C ARG A 32 22.15 -29.70 11.69
N GLU A 33 22.88 -28.98 12.53
CA GLU A 33 23.02 -29.22 13.97
C GLU A 33 21.80 -28.81 14.82
N TYR A 34 20.75 -28.24 14.22
CA TYR A 34 19.62 -27.69 14.96
C TYR A 34 18.55 -28.76 15.25
N ASN A 35 18.15 -28.85 16.52
CA ASN A 35 17.19 -29.85 17.02
C ASN A 35 15.74 -29.66 16.50
N SER A 36 15.45 -28.61 15.73
CA SER A 36 14.13 -28.40 15.14
C SER A 36 14.19 -27.44 13.95
N ARG A 37 13.18 -27.57 13.07
CA ARG A 37 12.92 -26.59 12.00
C ARG A 37 12.79 -25.15 12.53
N THR A 38 12.19 -24.97 13.70
CA THR A 38 12.01 -23.65 14.32
C THR A 38 13.34 -23.04 14.75
N ALA A 39 14.21 -23.83 15.39
CA ALA A 39 15.54 -23.38 15.78
C ALA A 39 16.38 -22.98 14.55
N PHE A 40 16.33 -23.80 13.49
CA PHE A 40 17.04 -23.49 12.25
C PHE A 40 16.52 -22.22 11.56
N ARG A 41 15.19 -22.07 11.46
CA ARG A 41 14.57 -20.82 10.96
C ARG A 41 14.95 -19.60 11.77
N THR A 42 15.05 -19.75 13.09
CA THR A 42 15.44 -18.66 13.99
C THR A 42 16.87 -18.21 13.70
N LYS A 43 17.80 -19.16 13.49
CA LYS A 43 19.17 -18.85 13.07
C LYS A 43 19.19 -18.09 11.75
N ILE A 44 18.53 -18.62 10.71
CA ILE A 44 18.46 -18.00 9.38
C ILE A 44 17.97 -16.55 9.48
N LEU A 45 16.86 -16.33 10.20
CA LEU A 45 16.28 -15.00 10.37
C LEU A 45 17.18 -14.06 11.18
N THR A 46 17.87 -14.58 12.19
CA THR A 46 18.80 -13.77 13.01
C THR A 46 19.98 -13.27 12.19
N GLU A 47 20.61 -14.14 11.40
CA GLU A 47 21.71 -13.75 10.49
C GLU A 47 21.23 -12.77 9.42
N SER A 48 20.05 -13.05 8.82
CA SER A 48 19.44 -12.17 7.83
C SER A 48 19.16 -10.77 8.37
N LEU A 49 18.65 -10.67 9.60
CA LEU A 49 18.41 -9.39 10.26
C LEU A 49 19.71 -8.62 10.53
N GLY A 50 20.79 -9.31 10.89
CA GLY A 50 22.10 -8.70 11.05
C GLY A 50 22.59 -8.04 9.75
N VAL A 51 22.53 -8.79 8.64
CA VAL A 51 22.91 -8.27 7.32
C VAL A 51 22.00 -7.12 6.88
N ILE A 52 20.68 -7.25 7.04
CA ILE A 52 19.73 -6.18 6.71
C ILE A 52 20.07 -4.91 7.50
N GLY A 53 20.35 -5.02 8.80
CA GLY A 53 20.71 -3.89 9.64
C GLY A 53 21.97 -3.16 9.15
N VAL A 54 23.01 -3.91 8.79
CA VAL A 54 24.25 -3.37 8.24
C VAL A 54 24.01 -2.69 6.89
N MET A 55 23.40 -3.39 5.93
CA MET A 55 23.12 -2.85 4.59
C MET A 55 22.26 -1.59 4.64
N THR A 56 21.29 -1.56 5.56
CA THR A 56 20.44 -0.38 5.76
C THR A 56 21.26 0.84 6.15
N ARG A 57 22.20 0.69 7.09
CA ARG A 57 23.06 1.79 7.54
C ARG A 57 24.03 2.25 6.46
N LEU A 58 24.56 1.31 5.65
CA LEU A 58 25.46 1.65 4.54
C LEU A 58 24.75 2.42 3.43
N LEU A 59 23.56 1.97 3.05
CA LEU A 59 22.75 2.63 2.03
C LEU A 59 22.28 4.01 2.50
N ASP A 60 21.85 4.12 3.76
CA ASP A 60 21.53 5.40 4.39
C ASP A 60 22.74 6.36 4.39
N PHE A 61 23.93 5.85 4.74
CA PHE A 61 25.17 6.63 4.68
C PHE A 61 25.52 7.09 3.26
N ALA A 62 25.18 6.29 2.24
CA ALA A 62 25.33 6.64 0.84
C ALA A 62 24.22 7.58 0.31
N GLY A 63 23.26 7.99 1.15
CA GLY A 63 22.12 8.82 0.76
C GLY A 63 21.07 8.08 -0.07
N VAL A 64 21.01 6.75 0.03
CA VAL A 64 20.02 5.92 -0.66
C VAL A 64 18.82 5.70 0.24
N ASP A 65 17.65 6.16 -0.22
CA ASP A 65 16.38 5.89 0.43
C ASP A 65 15.99 4.42 0.31
N ILE A 66 15.58 3.83 1.44
CA ILE A 66 15.16 2.44 1.51
C ILE A 66 13.67 2.38 1.80
N LEU A 67 12.96 1.57 1.01
CA LEU A 67 11.59 1.15 1.28
C LEU A 67 11.51 -0.37 1.33
N ARG A 68 11.08 -0.92 2.46
CA ARG A 68 10.84 -2.35 2.65
C ARG A 68 9.38 -2.66 2.38
N ILE A 69 9.13 -3.35 1.28
CA ILE A 69 7.78 -3.76 0.88
C ILE A 69 7.50 -5.16 1.39
N GLY A 70 6.49 -5.31 2.25
CA GLY A 70 6.02 -6.60 2.75
C GLY A 70 4.62 -6.90 2.23
N GLN A 71 4.46 -7.96 1.45
CA GLN A 71 3.14 -8.45 1.05
C GLN A 71 2.74 -9.64 1.91
N MET A 72 1.52 -9.61 2.46
CA MET A 72 0.97 -10.68 3.29
C MET A 72 -0.33 -11.21 2.67
N PRO A 73 -0.24 -12.18 1.75
CA PRO A 73 -1.40 -12.80 1.13
C PRO A 73 -2.30 -13.48 2.16
N ARG A 74 -3.62 -13.42 1.95
CA ARG A 74 -4.65 -14.05 2.80
C ARG A 74 -4.53 -13.70 4.29
N PHE A 75 -4.01 -12.52 4.62
CA PHE A 75 -3.78 -12.08 6.00
C PHE A 75 -5.02 -12.23 6.89
N LYS A 76 -6.20 -11.86 6.37
CA LYS A 76 -7.49 -12.06 7.04
C LYS A 76 -7.75 -13.50 7.50
N ASN A 77 -7.39 -14.49 6.67
CA ASN A 77 -7.78 -15.89 6.85
C ASN A 77 -6.70 -16.73 7.55
N ASP A 78 -5.42 -16.42 7.31
CA ASP A 78 -4.30 -17.29 7.71
C ASP A 78 -3.60 -16.84 9.02
N PHE A 79 -3.91 -15.63 9.49
CA PHE A 79 -3.23 -14.98 10.62
C PHE A 79 -4.21 -14.75 11.76
N ALA A 80 -4.19 -15.67 12.73
CA ALA A 80 -4.78 -15.46 14.06
C ALA A 80 -4.04 -14.34 14.81
N ASP A 81 -4.64 -13.85 15.91
CA ASP A 81 -4.12 -12.68 16.67
C ASP A 81 -2.68 -12.85 17.13
N GLU A 82 -2.25 -14.06 17.48
CA GLU A 82 -0.87 -14.35 17.89
C GLU A 82 0.13 -14.06 16.76
N LYS A 83 -0.14 -14.52 15.54
CA LYS A 83 0.74 -14.26 14.38
C LYS A 83 0.72 -12.78 13.99
N LEU A 84 -0.44 -12.15 14.07
CA LEU A 84 -0.61 -10.72 13.84
C LEU A 84 0.26 -9.91 14.83
N SER A 85 0.21 -10.27 16.11
CA SER A 85 1.01 -9.66 17.17
C SER A 85 2.51 -9.90 16.96
N ALA A 86 2.90 -11.10 16.52
CA ALA A 86 4.29 -11.42 16.23
C ALA A 86 4.85 -10.58 15.07
N ILE A 87 4.07 -10.35 14.01
CA ILE A 87 4.47 -9.49 12.88
C ILE A 87 4.54 -8.03 13.31
N ALA A 88 3.52 -7.53 14.01
CA ALA A 88 3.51 -6.16 14.51
C ALA A 88 4.71 -5.89 15.44
N LYS A 89 5.01 -6.85 16.32
CA LYS A 89 6.21 -6.84 17.18
C LYS A 89 7.49 -6.82 16.37
N PHE A 90 7.62 -7.71 15.38
CA PHE A 90 8.78 -7.76 14.51
C PHE A 90 9.03 -6.43 13.80
N VAL A 91 7.99 -5.84 13.19
CA VAL A 91 8.12 -4.56 12.46
C VAL A 91 8.39 -3.40 13.40
N GLY A 92 7.70 -3.33 14.55
CA GLY A 92 7.90 -2.28 15.55
C GLY A 92 9.33 -2.26 16.10
N ILE A 93 9.83 -3.42 16.55
CA ILE A 93 11.20 -3.56 17.07
C ILE A 93 12.23 -3.18 16.00
N ASN A 94 12.09 -3.71 14.79
CA ASN A 94 13.05 -3.44 13.72
C ASN A 94 13.01 -1.97 13.26
N SER A 95 11.86 -1.31 13.35
CA SER A 95 11.77 0.15 13.10
C SER A 95 12.51 0.95 14.17
N ALA A 96 12.42 0.55 15.43
CA ALA A 96 13.18 1.15 16.52
C ALA A 96 14.69 0.96 16.31
N ILE A 97 15.13 -0.27 15.99
CA ILE A 97 16.54 -0.60 15.69
C ILE A 97 17.08 0.22 14.51
N ALA A 98 16.27 0.35 13.47
CA ALA A 98 16.66 1.11 12.29
C ALA A 98 16.75 2.61 12.59
N SER A 99 15.98 3.16 13.52
CA SER A 99 15.95 4.60 13.79
C SER A 99 17.31 5.19 14.15
N LYS A 100 17.59 6.42 13.68
CA LYS A 100 18.84 7.14 13.91
C LYS A 100 18.61 8.56 14.44
N TYR A 101 19.59 9.06 15.18
CA TYR A 101 19.68 10.47 15.57
C TYR A 101 21.06 10.96 15.17
N GLY A 102 21.13 11.76 14.10
CA GLY A 102 22.38 11.95 13.36
C GLY A 102 22.95 10.60 12.93
N MET A 103 24.19 10.29 13.33
CA MET A 103 24.84 9.00 13.04
C MET A 103 24.58 7.92 14.10
N ALA A 104 24.00 8.28 15.25
CA ALA A 104 23.77 7.34 16.35
C ALA A 104 22.53 6.47 16.09
N SER A 105 22.58 5.21 16.55
CA SER A 105 21.39 4.36 16.60
C SER A 105 20.56 4.72 17.82
N VAL A 106 19.30 5.14 17.63
CA VAL A 106 18.42 5.51 18.75
C VAL A 106 18.18 4.30 19.65
N PHE A 107 18.02 3.12 19.06
CA PHE A 107 17.83 1.90 19.84
C PHE A 107 18.99 1.63 20.80
N ARG A 108 20.24 1.81 20.34
CA ARG A 108 21.41 1.66 21.21
C ARG A 108 21.46 2.71 22.31
N GLN A 109 21.06 3.94 22.01
CA GLN A 109 21.05 5.03 23.00
C GLN A 109 19.99 4.84 24.08
N LEU A 110 18.86 4.21 23.77
CA LEU A 110 17.72 4.12 24.68
C LEU A 110 17.55 2.75 25.35
N PHE A 111 17.84 1.64 24.66
CA PHE A 111 17.39 0.30 25.07
C PHE A 111 18.52 -0.74 25.18
N GLU A 112 19.75 -0.40 24.81
CA GLU A 112 20.89 -1.30 24.92
C GLU A 112 21.51 -1.20 26.32
N ASP A 113 21.75 -2.36 26.93
CA ASP A 113 22.28 -2.50 28.29
C ASP A 113 23.63 -3.22 28.32
N ARG A 114 24.07 -3.81 27.20
CA ARG A 114 25.37 -4.48 27.11
C ARG A 114 26.50 -3.45 27.04
N GLU A 115 27.29 -3.37 28.11
CA GLU A 115 28.43 -2.45 28.24
C GLU A 115 29.40 -2.50 27.04
N GLU A 116 29.63 -3.70 26.51
CA GLU A 116 30.51 -3.90 25.34
C GLU A 116 29.97 -3.23 24.08
N VAL A 117 28.65 -3.13 23.91
CA VAL A 117 28.00 -2.46 22.77
C VAL A 117 27.93 -0.95 23.02
N LEU A 118 27.61 -0.55 24.26
CA LEU A 118 27.55 0.86 24.67
C LEU A 118 28.91 1.57 24.55
N ARG A 119 30.01 0.87 24.85
CA ARG A 119 31.38 1.42 24.70
C ARG A 119 31.69 1.92 23.28
N TRP A 120 31.04 1.34 22.28
CA TRP A 120 31.21 1.72 20.87
C TRP A 120 30.08 2.62 20.36
N SER A 121 29.18 3.06 21.25
CA SER A 121 28.11 3.99 20.88
C SER A 121 28.66 5.40 20.83
N LEU A 122 28.20 6.16 19.83
CA LEU A 122 28.56 7.57 19.68
C LEU A 122 27.84 8.39 20.75
N ASP A 123 28.52 9.36 21.34
CA ASP A 123 27.85 10.37 22.14
C ASP A 123 26.90 11.18 21.26
N VAL A 124 25.78 11.61 21.84
CA VAL A 124 24.74 12.38 21.14
C VAL A 124 24.56 13.71 21.84
N ASP A 125 24.73 14.79 21.08
CA ASP A 125 24.30 16.13 21.49
C ASP A 125 22.84 16.32 21.09
N VAL A 126 21.95 16.43 22.08
CA VAL A 126 20.50 16.42 21.85
C VAL A 126 20.02 17.83 21.53
N ASN A 127 19.47 18.02 20.34
CA ASN A 127 18.75 19.24 20.01
C ASN A 127 17.37 19.22 20.69
N ALA A 128 17.21 20.02 21.75
CA ALA A 128 15.95 20.13 22.48
C ALA A 128 14.75 20.57 21.62
N ALA A 129 14.97 21.27 20.49
CA ALA A 129 13.89 21.65 19.57
C ALA A 129 13.43 20.48 18.68
N GLU A 130 14.29 19.48 18.46
CA GLU A 130 14.00 18.30 17.65
C GLU A 130 14.63 17.04 18.29
N PRO A 131 14.09 16.56 19.41
CA PRO A 131 14.67 15.46 20.19
C PRO A 131 14.16 14.09 19.69
N PHE A 132 13.92 13.92 18.39
CA PHE A 132 13.38 12.67 17.84
C PHE A 132 14.30 12.11 16.77
N GLY A 133 14.56 10.81 16.85
CA GLY A 133 15.22 10.10 15.78
C GLY A 133 14.29 9.78 14.62
N GLU A 134 14.89 9.69 13.45
CA GLU A 134 14.24 9.39 12.18
C GLU A 134 14.38 7.91 11.81
N LEU A 135 13.34 7.34 11.19
CA LEU A 135 13.37 5.99 10.68
C LEU A 135 14.12 5.95 9.34
N ILE A 136 15.14 5.09 9.25
CA ILE A 136 15.78 4.75 7.97
C ILE A 136 15.28 3.39 7.49
N GLY A 137 14.93 3.31 6.21
CA GLY A 137 14.24 2.14 5.69
C GLY A 137 12.79 2.09 6.17
N SER A 138 11.91 2.83 5.50
CA SER A 138 10.48 2.81 5.79
C SER A 138 9.87 1.44 5.45
N TRP A 139 8.77 1.08 6.12
CA TRP A 139 8.03 -0.15 5.85
C TRP A 139 6.72 0.16 5.12
N CYS A 140 6.44 -0.57 4.05
CA CYS A 140 5.16 -0.55 3.36
C CYS A 140 4.56 -1.97 3.37
N LEU A 141 3.48 -2.16 4.13
CA LEU A 141 2.92 -3.48 4.40
C LEU A 141 1.54 -3.66 3.74
N PHE A 142 1.51 -4.45 2.67
CA PHE A 142 0.30 -4.75 1.89
C PHE A 142 -0.37 -6.02 2.39
N ALA A 143 -1.57 -5.89 2.94
CA ALA A 143 -2.38 -7.02 3.37
C ALA A 143 -3.88 -6.69 3.28
N ASP A 144 -4.73 -7.72 3.17
CA ASP A 144 -6.15 -7.57 3.45
C ASP A 144 -6.35 -7.69 4.97
N TYR A 145 -6.27 -6.57 5.67
CA TYR A 145 -6.42 -6.50 7.12
C TYR A 145 -7.87 -6.71 7.58
N GLY A 146 -8.86 -6.52 6.70
CA GLY A 146 -10.26 -6.45 7.09
C GLY A 146 -10.49 -5.34 8.12
N ASP A 147 -11.25 -5.66 9.16
CA ASP A 147 -11.54 -4.82 10.33
C ASP A 147 -10.37 -4.73 11.32
N ARG A 148 -9.26 -5.44 11.09
CA ARG A 148 -8.13 -5.53 12.03
C ARG A 148 -6.97 -4.57 11.70
N GLN A 149 -7.14 -3.65 10.75
CA GLN A 149 -6.07 -2.74 10.32
C GLN A 149 -5.60 -1.85 11.47
N ASP A 150 -6.53 -1.23 12.18
CA ASP A 150 -6.20 -0.35 13.31
C ASP A 150 -5.64 -1.14 14.49
N VAL A 151 -6.16 -2.34 14.75
CA VAL A 151 -5.62 -3.25 15.77
C VAL A 151 -4.16 -3.62 15.47
N PHE A 152 -3.83 -3.91 14.21
CA PHE A 152 -2.46 -4.19 13.78
C PHE A 152 -1.57 -2.95 13.95
N ALA A 153 -2.06 -1.77 13.55
CA ALA A 153 -1.32 -0.53 13.69
C ALA A 153 -1.03 -0.17 15.14
N GLU A 154 -1.99 -0.35 16.05
CA GLU A 154 -1.79 -0.14 17.49
C GLU A 154 -0.76 -1.11 18.07
N LYS A 155 -0.86 -2.41 17.74
CA LYS A 155 0.15 -3.40 18.15
C LYS A 155 1.53 -3.06 17.59
N LEU A 156 1.62 -2.45 16.40
CA LEU A 156 2.91 -2.02 15.85
C LEU A 156 3.46 -0.83 16.64
N ARG A 157 2.63 0.21 16.85
CA ARG A 157 2.99 1.41 17.64
C ARG A 157 3.52 1.04 19.02
N SER A 158 2.85 0.11 19.70
CA SER A 158 3.27 -0.34 21.04
C SER A 158 4.62 -1.06 21.07
N ASN A 159 5.13 -1.53 19.93
CA ASN A 159 6.41 -2.23 19.83
C ASN A 159 7.56 -1.36 19.27
N VAL A 160 7.30 -0.08 18.93
CA VAL A 160 8.34 0.89 18.56
C VAL A 160 9.17 1.33 19.77
N SER A 161 8.63 1.19 20.98
CA SER A 161 9.36 1.31 22.25
C SER A 161 9.38 -0.06 22.93
N PRO A 162 10.29 -0.96 22.54
CA PRO A 162 10.16 -2.37 22.86
C PRO A 162 10.63 -2.76 24.28
N ARG A 163 11.25 -1.83 25.00
CA ARG A 163 11.82 -2.00 26.34
C ARG A 163 11.72 -0.69 27.12
N ASP A 164 11.95 -0.77 28.42
CA ASP A 164 12.14 0.42 29.24
C ASP A 164 13.41 1.17 28.81
N ILE A 165 13.34 2.50 28.88
CA ILE A 165 14.47 3.37 28.58
C ILE A 165 15.47 3.25 29.74
N ARG A 166 16.77 3.11 29.43
CA ARG A 166 17.83 3.08 30.44
C ARG A 166 17.94 4.41 31.20
N ASP A 167 18.31 4.35 32.47
CA ASP A 167 18.33 5.53 33.35
C ASP A 167 19.31 6.63 32.90
N ASP A 168 20.39 6.26 32.20
CA ASP A 168 21.43 7.16 31.68
C ASP A 168 21.22 7.52 30.20
N ALA A 169 20.04 7.24 29.64
CA ALA A 169 19.74 7.55 28.25
C ALA A 169 19.74 9.06 28.00
N PRO A 170 20.24 9.53 26.85
CA PRO A 170 20.02 10.91 26.43
C PRO A 170 18.52 11.16 26.20
N GLU A 171 18.11 12.43 26.32
CA GLU A 171 16.70 12.88 26.16
C GLU A 171 16.23 12.86 24.69
N ILE A 172 16.43 11.74 23.99
CA ILE A 172 15.95 11.51 22.61
C ILE A 172 14.82 10.49 22.59
N GLY A 173 13.89 10.64 21.65
CA GLY A 173 12.79 9.71 21.42
C GLY A 173 12.88 9.00 20.07
N VAL A 174 12.19 7.86 19.96
CA VAL A 174 11.92 7.22 18.66
C VAL A 174 10.55 7.68 18.17
N ARG A 175 10.48 8.32 17.00
CA ARG A 175 9.21 8.66 16.35
C ARG A 175 9.08 7.92 15.03
N VAL A 176 8.41 6.75 15.06
CA VAL A 176 8.03 6.02 13.84
C VAL A 176 6.55 6.29 13.55
N PRO A 177 6.21 7.12 12.55
CA PRO A 177 4.82 7.34 12.17
C PRO A 177 4.24 6.07 11.56
N VAL A 178 3.08 5.63 12.07
CA VAL A 178 2.34 4.47 11.55
C VAL A 178 1.08 4.97 10.85
N GLN A 179 1.09 4.92 9.52
CA GLN A 179 -0.02 5.37 8.67
C GLN A 179 -0.86 4.17 8.22
N THR A 180 -2.17 4.21 8.47
CA THR A 180 -3.14 3.19 8.02
C THR A 180 -4.05 3.69 6.90
N SER A 181 -4.29 5.00 6.86
CA SER A 181 -5.06 5.66 5.82
C SER A 181 -4.15 6.30 4.78
N THR A 182 -4.66 6.41 3.57
CA THR A 182 -4.07 7.22 2.51
C THR A 182 -4.85 8.51 2.36
N SER A 183 -4.17 9.64 2.19
CA SER A 183 -4.80 10.94 2.00
C SER A 183 -5.16 11.17 0.54
N ARG A 184 -6.14 12.06 0.28
CA ARG A 184 -6.46 12.51 -1.08
C ARG A 184 -5.26 13.14 -1.78
N GLU A 185 -4.36 13.78 -1.03
CA GLU A 185 -3.10 14.33 -1.53
C GLU A 185 -2.17 13.23 -2.05
N GLN A 186 -1.97 12.15 -1.29
CA GLN A 186 -1.18 11.00 -1.77
C GLN A 186 -1.76 10.35 -3.03
N TYR A 187 -3.08 10.40 -3.20
CA TYR A 187 -3.73 9.97 -4.44
C TYR A 187 -3.44 10.89 -5.63
N ARG A 188 -3.43 12.21 -5.39
CA ARG A 188 -3.09 13.22 -6.41
C ARG A 188 -1.64 13.07 -6.83
N ASP A 189 -0.72 13.07 -5.87
CA ASP A 189 0.72 13.11 -6.14
C ASP A 189 1.16 11.88 -6.97
N LEU A 190 0.67 10.68 -6.60
CA LEU A 190 0.97 9.47 -7.36
C LEU A 190 0.27 9.42 -8.73
N LEU A 191 -0.92 10.01 -8.86
CA LEU A 191 -1.59 10.13 -10.16
C LEU A 191 -0.83 11.08 -11.08
N GLU A 192 -0.34 12.21 -10.55
CA GLU A 192 0.51 13.17 -11.29
C GLU A 192 1.77 12.49 -11.81
N GLU A 193 2.51 11.78 -10.96
CA GLU A 193 3.71 11.04 -11.36
C GLU A 193 3.40 9.97 -12.42
N ALA A 194 2.33 9.19 -12.23
CA ALA A 194 1.95 8.14 -13.16
C ALA A 194 1.50 8.68 -14.53
N LEU A 195 0.85 9.85 -14.56
CA LEU A 195 0.38 10.49 -15.80
C LEU A 195 1.48 11.28 -16.50
N GLU A 196 2.46 11.82 -15.78
CA GLU A 196 3.63 12.46 -16.37
C GLU A 196 4.36 11.50 -17.32
N ALA A 197 4.55 10.23 -16.90
CA ALA A 197 5.11 9.18 -17.74
C ALA A 197 4.28 8.86 -19.00
N LYS A 198 3.03 9.34 -19.07
CA LYS A 198 2.11 9.19 -20.20
C LYS A 198 1.91 10.50 -20.97
N ASN A 199 2.65 11.55 -20.64
CA ASN A 199 2.47 12.90 -21.20
C ASN A 199 1.03 13.44 -20.98
N LEU A 200 0.44 13.12 -19.83
CA LEU A 200 -0.90 13.52 -19.43
C LEU A 200 -0.86 14.38 -18.16
N LEU A 201 -1.81 15.31 -18.03
CA LEU A 201 -1.98 16.18 -16.87
C LEU A 201 -3.17 15.73 -16.02
N THR A 202 -2.99 15.72 -14.70
CA THR A 202 -4.03 15.41 -13.73
C THR A 202 -5.11 16.49 -13.67
N THR A 203 -6.35 16.11 -13.37
CA THR A 203 -7.45 17.03 -13.04
C THR A 203 -8.00 16.77 -11.62
N PRO A 204 -8.56 17.79 -10.93
CA PRO A 204 -9.21 17.60 -9.63
C PRO A 204 -10.33 16.55 -9.64
N GLU A 205 -11.07 16.45 -10.73
CA GLU A 205 -12.15 15.49 -10.95
C GLU A 205 -11.59 14.07 -11.06
N ALA A 206 -10.50 13.89 -11.82
CA ALA A 206 -9.81 12.60 -11.94
C ALA A 206 -9.32 12.10 -10.58
N VAL A 207 -8.70 12.98 -9.78
CA VAL A 207 -8.30 12.66 -8.41
C VAL A 207 -9.50 12.24 -7.58
N SER A 208 -10.63 12.96 -7.68
CA SER A 208 -11.83 12.68 -6.88
C SER A 208 -12.49 11.34 -7.26
N VAL A 209 -12.57 11.04 -8.56
CA VAL A 209 -13.09 9.75 -9.07
C VAL A 209 -12.21 8.60 -8.60
N LEU A 210 -10.90 8.68 -8.84
CA LEU A 210 -10.00 7.58 -8.53
C LEU A 210 -9.76 7.42 -7.03
N HIS A 211 -9.73 8.51 -6.25
CA HIS A 211 -9.75 8.47 -4.79
C HIS A 211 -10.98 7.74 -4.26
N GLY A 212 -12.15 8.00 -4.87
CA GLY A 212 -13.38 7.36 -4.48
C GLY A 212 -13.48 5.88 -4.85
N LEU A 213 -13.07 5.54 -6.07
CA LEU A 213 -13.33 4.22 -6.65
C LEU A 213 -12.16 3.24 -6.49
N CYS A 214 -10.93 3.70 -6.34
CA CYS A 214 -9.75 2.85 -6.19
C CYS A 214 -9.41 2.62 -4.73
N ARG A 215 -9.06 1.37 -4.38
CA ARG A 215 -8.78 0.97 -3.00
C ARG A 215 -7.54 1.65 -2.40
N SER A 216 -6.54 1.94 -3.22
CA SER A 216 -5.27 2.57 -2.82
C SER A 216 -4.66 3.40 -3.97
N PRO A 217 -3.71 4.31 -3.66
CA PRO A 217 -2.93 5.01 -4.69
C PRO A 217 -2.22 4.01 -5.63
N LEU A 218 -1.68 2.92 -5.09
CA LEU A 218 -1.01 1.89 -5.91
C LEU A 218 -1.97 1.25 -6.94
N ALA A 219 -3.27 1.15 -6.65
CA ALA A 219 -4.23 0.70 -7.65
C ALA A 219 -4.29 1.69 -8.83
N ILE A 220 -4.23 2.99 -8.58
CA ILE A 220 -4.21 4.02 -9.64
C ILE A 220 -2.97 3.87 -10.51
N ALA A 221 -1.79 3.83 -9.91
CA ALA A 221 -0.54 3.67 -10.65
C ALA A 221 -0.56 2.40 -11.53
N ASN A 222 -1.05 1.27 -11.00
CA ASN A 222 -1.22 0.04 -11.77
C ASN A 222 -2.22 0.21 -12.92
N GLY A 223 -3.36 0.85 -12.69
CA GLY A 223 -4.38 1.07 -13.71
C GLY A 223 -3.88 1.97 -14.83
N VAL A 224 -3.21 3.08 -14.50
CA VAL A 224 -2.57 3.98 -15.47
C VAL A 224 -1.53 3.23 -16.29
N ALA A 225 -0.62 2.50 -15.63
CA ALA A 225 0.44 1.76 -16.30
C ALA A 225 -0.09 0.69 -17.28
N ARG A 226 -1.21 0.05 -16.95
CA ARG A 226 -1.82 -1.02 -17.77
C ARG A 226 -2.77 -0.53 -18.84
N ALA A 227 -3.45 0.61 -18.62
CA ALA A 227 -4.55 1.05 -19.47
C ALA A 227 -4.17 2.15 -20.45
N LEU A 228 -3.14 2.94 -20.15
CA LEU A 228 -2.81 4.15 -20.90
C LEU A 228 -1.46 4.03 -21.58
N GLU A 229 -1.40 4.57 -22.79
CA GLU A 229 -0.17 4.77 -23.56
C GLU A 229 0.24 6.25 -23.53
N PRO A 230 1.53 6.56 -23.75
CA PRO A 230 1.97 7.95 -23.83
C PRO A 230 1.34 8.71 -25.00
N GLU A 231 0.95 9.96 -24.75
CA GLU A 231 0.43 10.86 -25.77
C GLU A 231 1.55 11.67 -26.46
N ALA A 232 1.36 12.01 -27.73
CA ALA A 232 2.31 12.83 -28.48
C ALA A 232 2.32 14.29 -28.00
N GLU A 233 1.15 14.81 -27.61
CA GLU A 233 0.98 16.17 -27.11
C GLU A 233 0.46 16.17 -25.68
N THR A 234 1.04 17.02 -24.83
CA THR A 234 0.62 17.15 -23.44
C THR A 234 -0.81 17.64 -23.36
N ARG A 235 -1.67 16.89 -22.66
CA ARG A 235 -3.08 17.25 -22.44
C ARG A 235 -3.59 16.73 -21.11
N HIS A 236 -4.73 17.25 -20.64
CA HIS A 236 -5.40 16.72 -19.46
C HIS A 236 -5.97 15.31 -19.73
N ILE A 237 -5.99 14.50 -18.67
CA ILE A 237 -6.71 13.23 -18.63
C ILE A 237 -8.22 13.48 -18.73
N ARG A 238 -8.90 12.63 -19.50
CA ARG A 238 -10.34 12.64 -19.77
C ARG A 238 -11.05 11.54 -19.00
N SER A 239 -12.34 11.71 -18.79
CA SER A 239 -13.20 10.74 -18.09
C SER A 239 -13.18 9.33 -18.71
N VAL A 240 -13.11 9.24 -20.04
CA VAL A 240 -13.00 7.95 -20.74
C VAL A 240 -11.72 7.18 -20.37
N GLU A 241 -10.64 7.88 -20.04
CA GLU A 241 -9.37 7.26 -19.60
C GLU A 241 -9.48 6.78 -18.16
N LEU A 242 -10.23 7.48 -17.29
CA LEU A 242 -10.54 7.00 -15.95
C LEU A 242 -11.31 5.67 -16.00
N ARG A 243 -12.26 5.55 -16.93
CA ARG A 243 -12.99 4.30 -17.16
C ARG A 243 -12.04 3.16 -17.58
N ARG A 244 -11.10 3.42 -18.49
CA ARG A 244 -10.09 2.43 -18.93
C ARG A 244 -9.16 2.04 -17.78
N ILE A 245 -8.70 3.00 -16.98
CA ILE A 245 -7.89 2.76 -15.77
C ILE A 245 -8.63 1.79 -14.86
N ILE A 246 -9.90 2.05 -14.54
CA ILE A 246 -10.71 1.19 -13.65
C ILE A 246 -10.93 -0.20 -14.27
N ALA A 247 -11.16 -0.29 -15.58
CA ALA A 247 -11.34 -1.55 -16.28
C ALA A 247 -10.09 -2.46 -16.25
N ALA A 248 -8.89 -1.87 -16.16
CA ALA A 248 -7.62 -2.60 -16.09
C ALA A 248 -7.27 -3.11 -14.68
N LEU A 249 -8.09 -2.79 -13.67
CA LEU A 249 -7.90 -3.23 -12.29
C LEU A 249 -8.59 -4.56 -12.01
N SER A 250 -8.04 -5.30 -11.03
CA SER A 250 -8.75 -6.44 -10.48
C SER A 250 -9.88 -5.97 -9.53
N PRO A 251 -10.94 -6.76 -9.32
CA PRO A 251 -12.01 -6.42 -8.39
C PRO A 251 -11.50 -6.06 -6.98
N GLU A 252 -10.42 -6.67 -6.51
CA GLU A 252 -9.83 -6.44 -5.18
C GLU A 252 -9.18 -5.05 -5.03
N GLN A 253 -8.91 -4.38 -6.16
CA GLN A 253 -8.26 -3.08 -6.23
C GLN A 253 -9.26 -1.90 -6.30
N VAL A 254 -10.56 -2.17 -6.39
CA VAL A 254 -11.62 -1.15 -6.46
C VAL A 254 -12.59 -1.25 -5.27
N LEU A 255 -13.37 -0.18 -5.04
CA LEU A 255 -14.37 -0.03 -3.97
C LEU A 255 -13.86 -0.53 -2.61
N ARG A 256 -13.17 0.35 -1.89
CA ARG A 256 -12.70 0.10 -0.53
C ARG A 256 -13.87 -0.43 0.32
N ASP A 257 -13.63 -1.50 1.08
CA ASP A 257 -14.60 -2.14 1.99
C ASP A 257 -15.88 -2.75 1.39
N ALA A 258 -16.11 -2.66 0.07
CA ALA A 258 -17.25 -3.33 -0.57
C ALA A 258 -17.11 -4.86 -0.65
N SER A 259 -18.24 -5.56 -0.75
CA SER A 259 -18.27 -7.00 -0.99
C SER A 259 -17.81 -7.35 -2.43
N SER A 260 -17.67 -8.65 -2.74
CA SER A 260 -17.14 -9.09 -4.05
C SER A 260 -18.03 -8.66 -5.24
N THR A 261 -19.36 -8.69 -5.07
CA THR A 261 -20.29 -8.42 -6.17
C THR A 261 -20.23 -6.97 -6.68
N PRO A 262 -20.35 -5.92 -5.84
CA PRO A 262 -20.17 -4.53 -6.28
C PRO A 262 -18.83 -4.28 -7.01
N ARG A 263 -17.74 -4.86 -6.51
CA ARG A 263 -16.40 -4.73 -7.09
C ARG A 263 -16.33 -5.30 -8.50
N LYS A 264 -16.81 -6.53 -8.68
CA LYS A 264 -16.87 -7.19 -9.98
C LYS A 264 -17.79 -6.46 -10.94
N ALA A 265 -18.94 -5.99 -10.47
CA ALA A 265 -19.87 -5.20 -11.26
C ALA A 265 -19.24 -3.87 -11.74
N LEU A 266 -18.52 -3.16 -10.86
CA LEU A 266 -17.82 -1.92 -11.24
C LEU A 266 -16.79 -2.15 -12.34
N VAL A 267 -15.92 -3.15 -12.19
CA VAL A 267 -14.90 -3.46 -13.22
C VAL A 267 -15.57 -3.88 -14.54
N ALA A 268 -16.62 -4.70 -14.49
CA ALA A 268 -17.37 -5.11 -15.68
C ALA A 268 -18.05 -3.93 -16.39
N LEU A 269 -18.64 -3.00 -15.64
CA LEU A 269 -19.23 -1.77 -16.17
C LEU A 269 -18.16 -0.82 -16.75
N ALA A 270 -17.00 -0.72 -16.09
CA ALA A 270 -15.90 0.08 -16.61
C ALA A 270 -15.39 -0.47 -17.95
N GLY A 271 -15.33 -1.79 -18.11
CA GLY A 271 -14.97 -2.45 -19.37
C GLY A 271 -16.07 -2.44 -20.44
N ALA A 272 -17.26 -1.92 -20.16
CA ALA A 272 -18.36 -1.86 -21.13
C ALA A 272 -18.31 -0.55 -21.95
N GLU A 273 -18.73 -0.64 -23.21
CA GLU A 273 -18.83 0.52 -24.12
C GLU A 273 -20.28 0.89 -24.45
N GLU A 274 -21.23 0.20 -23.82
CA GLU A 274 -22.66 0.40 -23.97
C GLU A 274 -23.39 0.12 -22.64
N PHE A 275 -24.69 0.41 -22.57
CA PHE A 275 -25.50 0.02 -21.44
C PHE A 275 -25.60 -1.51 -21.37
N LEU A 276 -25.42 -2.07 -20.18
CA LEU A 276 -25.58 -3.49 -19.94
C LEU A 276 -26.91 -3.77 -19.24
N THR A 277 -27.70 -4.69 -19.81
CA THR A 277 -28.82 -5.27 -19.09
C THR A 277 -28.34 -5.99 -17.83
N GLN A 278 -29.22 -6.19 -16.84
CA GLN A 278 -28.85 -6.86 -15.59
C GLN A 278 -28.28 -8.28 -15.84
N SER A 279 -28.83 -9.02 -16.80
CA SER A 279 -28.34 -10.36 -17.15
C SER A 279 -26.95 -10.30 -17.78
N ALA A 280 -26.72 -9.39 -18.74
CA ALA A 280 -25.43 -9.22 -19.39
C ALA A 280 -24.35 -8.76 -18.39
N LEU A 281 -24.70 -7.87 -17.46
CA LEU A 281 -23.79 -7.44 -16.40
C LEU A 281 -23.45 -8.59 -15.44
N ALA A 282 -24.43 -9.39 -15.05
CA ALA A 282 -24.20 -10.53 -14.16
C ALA A 282 -23.25 -11.57 -14.78
N GLU A 283 -23.46 -11.89 -16.07
CA GLU A 283 -22.60 -12.76 -16.85
C GLU A 283 -21.17 -12.21 -16.94
N ARG A 284 -21.04 -10.95 -17.38
CA ARG A 284 -19.72 -10.30 -17.56
C ARG A 284 -18.94 -10.14 -16.26
N ALA A 285 -19.63 -9.86 -15.15
CA ALA A 285 -19.02 -9.76 -13.83
C ALA A 285 -18.76 -11.13 -13.18
N GLY A 286 -19.28 -12.23 -13.73
CA GLY A 286 -19.15 -13.56 -13.13
C GLY A 286 -19.80 -13.65 -11.74
N VAL A 287 -21.02 -13.12 -11.61
CA VAL A 287 -21.81 -13.10 -10.38
C VAL A 287 -23.25 -13.57 -10.63
N SER A 288 -23.96 -13.96 -9.58
CA SER A 288 -25.36 -14.33 -9.74
C SER A 288 -26.23 -13.10 -10.01
N ALA A 289 -27.21 -13.23 -10.91
CA ALA A 289 -28.15 -12.15 -11.21
C ALA A 289 -28.93 -11.67 -9.97
N ARG A 290 -29.12 -12.57 -8.98
CA ARG A 290 -29.73 -12.26 -7.69
C ARG A 290 -28.84 -11.34 -6.86
N SER A 291 -27.59 -11.74 -6.60
CA SER A 291 -26.66 -10.90 -5.82
C SER A 291 -26.42 -9.54 -6.49
N LEU A 292 -26.36 -9.50 -7.82
CA LEU A 292 -26.28 -8.23 -8.54
C LEU A 292 -27.54 -7.37 -8.31
N ARG A 293 -28.74 -7.96 -8.33
CA ARG A 293 -29.98 -7.25 -8.04
C ARG A 293 -29.97 -6.58 -6.67
N ASP A 294 -29.39 -7.28 -5.69
CA ASP A 294 -29.38 -6.86 -4.29
C ASP A 294 -28.40 -5.68 -4.07
N HIS A 295 -27.29 -5.62 -4.83
CA HIS A 295 -26.24 -4.60 -4.63
C HIS A 295 -26.21 -3.47 -5.67
N LEU A 296 -26.82 -3.64 -6.84
CA LEU A 296 -26.80 -2.63 -7.90
C LEU A 296 -27.55 -1.34 -7.53
N PRO A 297 -28.66 -1.35 -6.77
CA PRO A 297 -29.28 -0.14 -6.26
C PRO A 297 -28.31 0.75 -5.48
N ASP A 298 -27.47 0.18 -4.63
CA ASP A 298 -26.50 0.95 -3.84
C ASP A 298 -25.50 1.71 -4.73
N LEU A 299 -25.06 1.10 -5.84
CA LEU A 299 -24.18 1.76 -6.80
C LEU A 299 -24.89 2.88 -7.58
N VAL A 300 -26.20 2.75 -7.81
CA VAL A 300 -27.02 3.77 -8.46
C VAL A 300 -27.29 4.93 -7.49
N ASP A 301 -27.64 4.63 -6.25
CA ASP A 301 -27.92 5.62 -5.20
C ASP A 301 -26.66 6.41 -4.83
N ALA A 302 -25.51 5.74 -4.82
CA ALA A 302 -24.21 6.40 -4.70
C ALA A 302 -23.88 7.29 -5.92
N GLY A 303 -24.64 7.22 -7.02
CA GLY A 303 -24.37 7.97 -8.24
C GLY A 303 -23.18 7.45 -9.04
N ILE A 304 -22.71 6.23 -8.77
CA ILE A 304 -21.61 5.57 -9.49
C ILE A 304 -22.15 5.06 -10.83
N VAL A 305 -23.36 4.51 -10.81
CA VAL A 305 -23.99 3.83 -11.95
C VAL A 305 -25.24 4.58 -12.39
N ALA A 306 -25.40 4.78 -13.69
CA ALA A 306 -26.65 5.24 -14.29
C ALA A 306 -27.56 4.04 -14.54
N LYS A 307 -28.85 4.19 -14.23
CA LYS A 307 -29.90 3.26 -14.65
C LYS A 307 -30.79 3.94 -15.69
N ALA A 308 -31.00 3.27 -16.82
CA ALA A 308 -31.94 3.64 -17.87
C ALA A 308 -32.73 2.41 -18.34
N ASP A 309 -33.68 2.59 -19.24
CA ASP A 309 -34.45 1.48 -19.83
C ASP A 309 -33.56 0.47 -20.56
N ALA A 310 -32.48 0.96 -21.19
CA ALA A 310 -31.47 0.14 -21.87
C ALA A 310 -30.58 -0.68 -20.90
N GLY A 311 -30.61 -0.38 -19.60
CA GLY A 311 -29.83 -1.10 -18.58
C GLY A 311 -28.99 -0.18 -17.71
N TYR A 312 -27.78 -0.61 -17.39
CA TYR A 312 -26.88 0.03 -16.45
C TYR A 312 -25.57 0.41 -17.11
N ARG A 313 -25.01 1.56 -16.74
CA ARG A 313 -23.67 1.99 -17.17
C ARG A 313 -22.92 2.69 -16.05
N LEU A 314 -21.59 2.68 -16.10
CA LEU A 314 -20.76 3.53 -15.24
C LEU A 314 -20.95 5.01 -15.61
N GLN A 315 -21.00 5.90 -14.63
CA GLN A 315 -21.07 7.36 -14.84
C GLN A 315 -19.70 7.94 -15.20
N LEU A 316 -19.13 7.44 -16.30
CA LEU A 316 -17.91 7.94 -16.94
C LEU A 316 -18.08 7.85 -18.46
N SER A 317 -17.39 8.71 -19.19
CA SER A 317 -17.57 8.85 -20.63
C SER A 317 -17.24 7.58 -21.42
N PHE A 318 -18.03 7.31 -22.44
CA PHE A 318 -17.78 6.23 -23.40
C PHE A 318 -16.88 6.69 -24.56
N ALA A 319 -16.15 5.74 -25.17
CA ALA A 319 -15.19 6.04 -26.22
C ALA A 319 -15.84 6.27 -27.59
N GLU A 320 -17.00 5.67 -27.83
CA GLU A 320 -17.72 5.77 -29.10
C GLU A 320 -19.20 6.05 -28.86
N THR A 321 -19.55 7.32 -28.99
CA THR A 321 -20.90 7.72 -29.38
C THR A 321 -20.72 8.80 -30.43
N ASN A 322 -20.59 8.40 -31.70
CA ASN A 322 -20.92 9.34 -32.77
C ASN A 322 -22.40 9.67 -32.58
N ARG A 323 -22.69 10.90 -32.16
CA ARG A 323 -24.06 11.39 -32.10
C ARG A 323 -24.39 12.01 -33.45
N ASP A 324 -25.54 11.64 -34.00
CA ASP A 324 -26.06 12.22 -35.25
C ASP A 324 -26.65 13.63 -35.05
N ASP A 325 -26.54 14.21 -33.85
CA ASP A 325 -27.18 15.48 -33.44
C ASP A 325 -26.24 16.70 -33.51
N GLY A 326 -24.98 16.53 -33.92
CA GLY A 326 -24.00 17.61 -34.02
C GLY A 326 -23.34 17.99 -32.68
N GLU A 327 -23.61 17.26 -31.61
CA GLU A 327 -22.82 17.35 -30.37
C GLU A 327 -21.47 16.62 -30.52
N LEU A 328 -20.49 17.04 -29.72
CA LEU A 328 -19.21 16.32 -29.65
C LEU A 328 -19.46 14.89 -29.15
N PRO A 329 -18.79 13.88 -29.73
CA PRO A 329 -18.82 12.52 -29.20
C PRO A 329 -18.49 12.49 -27.72
N GLU A 330 -19.11 11.60 -26.95
CA GLU A 330 -18.97 11.52 -25.49
C GLU A 330 -17.49 11.35 -25.06
N ARG A 331 -16.63 10.81 -25.93
CA ARG A 331 -15.18 10.72 -25.70
C ARG A 331 -14.46 12.06 -25.53
N TYR A 332 -15.10 13.16 -25.91
CA TYR A 332 -14.63 14.53 -25.74
C TYR A 332 -15.47 15.33 -24.73
N GLN A 333 -16.46 14.69 -24.10
CA GLN A 333 -17.29 15.29 -23.07
C GLN A 333 -17.03 14.56 -21.76
N ASP A 334 -16.51 15.26 -20.76
CA ASP A 334 -16.25 14.63 -19.45
C ASP A 334 -17.55 14.46 -18.67
N ILE A 335 -17.95 13.20 -18.47
CA ILE A 335 -19.02 12.79 -17.57
C ILE A 335 -18.38 12.24 -16.31
N TYR A 336 -18.81 12.73 -15.15
CA TYR A 336 -18.32 12.24 -13.86
C TYR A 336 -19.47 11.75 -12.98
N PRO A 337 -19.18 10.84 -12.04
CA PRO A 337 -20.16 10.42 -11.05
C PRO A 337 -20.73 11.60 -10.26
N ARG A 338 -21.94 11.43 -9.73
CA ARG A 338 -22.71 12.55 -9.16
C ARG A 338 -22.01 13.28 -8.01
N TRP A 339 -21.25 12.58 -7.16
CA TRP A 339 -20.51 13.21 -6.05
C TRP A 339 -19.32 14.07 -6.51
N VAL A 340 -18.89 13.94 -7.77
CA VAL A 340 -17.84 14.79 -8.36
C VAL A 340 -18.46 15.97 -9.08
N SER A 341 -19.58 15.75 -9.78
CA SER A 341 -20.24 16.77 -10.59
C SER A 341 -21.22 17.66 -9.82
N ASP A 342 -21.74 17.21 -8.68
CA ASP A 342 -22.70 17.93 -7.85
C ASP A 342 -22.12 18.24 -6.46
N PRO A 343 -21.67 19.48 -6.20
CA PRO A 343 -21.07 19.87 -4.92
C PRO A 343 -22.05 19.83 -3.75
N THR A 344 -23.37 19.74 -4.00
CA THR A 344 -24.38 19.57 -2.96
C THR A 344 -24.52 18.12 -2.50
N VAL A 345 -24.05 17.17 -3.33
CA VAL A 345 -23.93 15.74 -3.01
C VAL A 345 -22.51 15.50 -2.49
N SER A 346 -22.14 16.19 -1.41
CA SER A 346 -20.89 15.90 -0.69
C SER A 346 -21.06 14.60 0.10
N ASN A 347 -21.04 13.47 -0.60
CA ASN A 347 -20.74 12.21 0.03
C ASN A 347 -19.22 12.08 0.01
N ASP A 348 -18.62 12.18 1.20
CA ASP A 348 -17.34 11.53 1.44
C ASP A 348 -17.48 10.12 0.85
N VAL A 349 -16.61 9.70 -0.06
CA VAL A 349 -16.80 8.40 -0.75
C VAL A 349 -16.81 7.25 0.26
N HIS A 350 -16.28 7.51 1.47
CA HIS A 350 -16.44 6.69 2.66
C HIS A 350 -17.89 6.48 3.14
N ALA A 351 -18.81 7.40 2.90
CA ALA A 351 -20.23 7.25 3.17
C ALA A 351 -20.93 6.34 2.14
N ALA A 352 -20.57 6.41 0.85
CA ALA A 352 -21.10 5.51 -0.17
C ALA A 352 -20.53 4.08 -0.05
N ALA A 353 -19.23 3.95 0.22
CA ALA A 353 -18.60 2.66 0.56
C ALA A 353 -19.03 2.14 1.95
N GLY A 354 -19.36 3.04 2.88
CA GLY A 354 -19.92 2.73 4.19
C GLY A 354 -21.38 2.26 4.12
N ALA A 355 -22.17 2.78 3.19
CA ALA A 355 -23.55 2.33 2.93
C ALA A 355 -23.58 0.90 2.36
N LEU A 356 -22.54 0.48 1.63
CA LEU A 356 -22.34 -0.89 1.16
C LEU A 356 -21.97 -1.89 2.29
N ARG A 357 -21.75 -1.43 3.53
CA ARG A 357 -21.42 -2.32 4.67
C ARG A 357 -22.63 -3.05 5.26
N THR A 358 -23.87 -2.66 4.92
CA THR A 358 -25.10 -3.14 5.58
C THR A 358 -25.94 -4.15 4.79
N ALA A 359 -25.39 -4.75 3.73
CA ALA A 359 -26.04 -5.83 2.98
C ALA A 359 -25.41 -7.21 3.25
#